data_AF-F0UTM9-F1
#
_entry.id   AF-F0UTM9-F1
#
_cell.length_a   1.000
_cell.length_b   1.000
_cell.length_c   1.000
_cell.angle_alpha   90.00
_cell.angle_beta   90.00
_cell.angle_gamma   90.00
#
_symmetry.space_group_name_H-M   'P 1'
#
loop_
_entity.id
_entity.type
_entity.pdbx_description
1 polymer ?
#
loop_
_entity_poly.entity_id
_entity_poly.type
_entity_poly.pdbx_seq_one_letter_code
_entity_poly.pdbx_strand_id
1 'polypeptide(L)'
;MIRYTYVQSRLRRALRSGFQHLAPQLANLHLTPITVDIGDAAQIINNFRPDIAFFRAGSTLNSSPNRCPGDLKVSWKWGSDWAAVESQIDRTEYLQVLSQVNFYMKQHNARYGFALTDTELVPIKRLDANGNLLVARAIPWEAGGPGRLTVLLGLWYLGMLGAADDDWQLL
;
A
#
# COMPACT_ATOMS: atom_id res chain seq x y z
N MET A 1 15.15 11.83 -2.82
CA MET A 1 14.72 11.05 -4.00
C MET A 1 14.59 9.60 -3.59
N ILE A 2 13.36 9.13 -3.33
CA ILE A 2 13.09 7.71 -3.07
C ILE A 2 13.67 6.92 -4.23
N ARG A 3 14.53 5.94 -3.95
CA ARG A 3 14.98 4.98 -4.98
C ARG A 3 13.82 4.02 -5.29
N TYR A 4 12.74 4.54 -5.86
CA TYR A 4 11.48 3.84 -6.16
C TYR A 4 11.74 2.49 -6.86
N THR A 5 12.59 2.52 -7.89
CA THR A 5 12.99 1.34 -8.66
C THR A 5 13.64 0.24 -7.81
N TYR A 6 14.39 0.63 -6.77
CA TYR A 6 15.03 -0.31 -5.85
C TYR A 6 14.01 -0.97 -4.92
N VAL A 7 13.10 -0.18 -4.34
CA VAL A 7 12.03 -0.68 -3.47
C VAL A 7 11.15 -1.68 -4.23
N GLN A 8 10.68 -1.27 -5.41
CA GLN A 8 9.81 -2.08 -6.26
C GLN A 8 10.47 -3.41 -6.66
N SER A 9 11.74 -3.40 -7.08
CA SER A 9 12.45 -4.62 -7.48
C SER A 9 12.61 -5.63 -6.34
N ARG A 10 12.89 -5.15 -5.12
CA ARG A 10 13.02 -6.00 -3.93
C ARG A 10 11.68 -6.54 -3.47
N LEU A 11 10.67 -5.67 -3.41
CA LEU A 11 9.32 -6.04 -2.99
C LEU A 11 8.70 -7.07 -3.93
N ARG A 12 8.80 -6.85 -5.25
CA ARG A 12 8.34 -7.81 -6.27
C ARG A 12 9.03 -9.18 -6.12
N ARG A 13 10.35 -9.18 -5.90
CA ARG A 13 11.10 -10.42 -5.67
C ARG A 13 10.65 -11.12 -4.39
N ALA A 14 10.50 -10.38 -3.29
CA ALA A 14 10.09 -10.93 -2.00
C ALA A 14 8.67 -11.53 -2.05
N LEU A 15 7.71 -10.84 -2.66
CA LEU A 15 6.35 -11.35 -2.88
C LEU A 15 6.38 -12.63 -3.72
N ARG A 16 7.06 -12.60 -4.87
CA ARG A 16 7.17 -13.77 -5.75
C ARG A 16 7.77 -14.97 -5.02
N SER A 17 8.90 -14.79 -4.32
CA SER A 17 9.54 -15.86 -3.57
C SER A 17 8.67 -16.36 -2.41
N GLY A 18 7.96 -15.46 -1.71
CA GLY A 18 7.01 -15.83 -0.66
C GLY A 18 5.86 -16.70 -1.17
N PHE A 19 5.21 -16.29 -2.28
CA PHE A 19 4.13 -17.08 -2.87
C PHE A 19 4.62 -18.39 -3.50
N GLN A 20 5.85 -18.44 -4.02
CA GLN A 20 6.45 -19.70 -4.47
C GLN A 20 6.66 -20.68 -3.32
N HIS A 21 7.10 -20.18 -2.16
CA HIS A 21 7.25 -21.01 -0.96
C HIS A 21 5.90 -21.48 -0.41
N LEU A 22 4.87 -20.63 -0.45
CA LEU A 22 3.52 -20.93 0.02
C LEU A 22 2.66 -21.68 -1.00
N ALA A 23 3.16 -21.97 -2.21
CA ALA A 23 2.37 -22.50 -3.32
C ALA A 23 1.46 -23.70 -2.95
N PRO A 24 1.92 -24.70 -2.15
CA PRO A 24 1.07 -25.83 -1.75
C PRO A 24 -0.07 -25.47 -0.80
N GLN A 25 -0.01 -24.29 -0.16
CA GLN A 25 -0.90 -23.87 0.91
C GLN A 25 -1.83 -22.72 0.50
N LEU A 26 -1.63 -22.10 -0.68
CA LEU A 26 -2.36 -20.90 -1.10
C LEU A 26 -3.88 -21.07 -1.04
N ALA A 27 -4.39 -22.21 -1.51
CA ALA A 27 -5.83 -22.50 -1.48
C ALA A 27 -6.36 -22.60 -0.04
N ASN A 28 -5.64 -23.30 0.84
CA ASN A 28 -6.03 -23.47 2.24
C ASN A 28 -5.94 -22.18 3.05
N LEU A 29 -5.04 -21.27 2.65
CA LEU A 29 -4.86 -19.96 3.28
C LEU A 29 -5.70 -18.87 2.62
N HIS A 30 -6.46 -19.19 1.57
CA HIS A 30 -7.26 -18.24 0.80
C HIS A 30 -6.42 -17.05 0.31
N LEU A 31 -5.23 -17.34 -0.21
CA LEU A 31 -4.29 -16.34 -0.71
C LEU A 31 -4.22 -16.38 -2.24
N THR A 32 -4.50 -15.25 -2.88
CA THR A 32 -4.18 -15.03 -4.29
C THR A 32 -2.79 -14.43 -4.41
N PRO A 33 -1.85 -15.05 -5.16
CA PRO A 33 -0.55 -14.44 -5.43
C PRO A 33 -0.68 -13.07 -6.08
N ILE A 34 0.03 -12.09 -5.53
CA ILE A 34 0.06 -10.72 -6.04
C ILE A 34 1.48 -10.27 -6.39
N THR A 35 1.55 -9.21 -7.18
CA THR A 35 2.75 -8.45 -7.49
C THR A 35 2.50 -6.95 -7.28
N VAL A 36 3.55 -6.16 -7.41
CA VAL A 36 3.52 -4.69 -7.30
C VAL A 36 4.11 -4.05 -8.55
N ASP A 37 3.56 -2.93 -8.99
CA ASP A 37 4.10 -2.07 -10.04
C ASP A 37 3.57 -0.62 -9.90
N ILE A 38 3.90 0.24 -10.86
CA ILE A 38 3.22 1.53 -11.05
C ILE A 38 1.70 1.34 -11.14
N GLY A 39 0.94 2.35 -10.71
CA GLY A 39 -0.49 2.17 -10.48
C GLY A 39 -1.33 1.79 -11.70
N ASP A 40 -0.87 2.09 -12.92
CA ASP A 40 -1.54 1.70 -14.17
C ASP A 40 -1.27 0.25 -14.60
N ALA A 41 -0.55 -0.53 -13.80
CA ALA A 41 -0.51 -1.97 -13.99
C ALA A 41 -1.80 -2.66 -13.49
N ALA A 42 -2.52 -2.03 -12.56
CA ALA A 42 -3.84 -2.45 -12.10
C ALA A 42 -4.96 -1.75 -12.89
N GLN A 43 -6.19 -2.21 -12.71
CA GLN A 43 -7.38 -1.63 -13.33
C GLN A 43 -7.49 -0.13 -13.02
N ILE A 44 -7.80 0.66 -14.04
CA ILE A 44 -8.04 2.10 -13.92
C ILE A 44 -9.55 2.35 -13.91
N ILE A 45 -10.03 3.09 -12.91
CA ILE A 45 -11.44 3.47 -12.79
C ILE A 45 -11.55 4.99 -12.92
N ASN A 46 -12.35 5.45 -13.88
CA ASN A 46 -12.59 6.88 -14.16
C ASN A 46 -11.30 7.70 -14.37
N ASN A 47 -10.28 7.10 -14.98
CA ASN A 47 -8.96 7.70 -15.24
C ASN A 47 -8.13 8.09 -14.01
N PHE A 48 -8.54 7.68 -12.80
CA PHE A 48 -7.75 7.91 -11.59
C PHE A 48 -6.69 6.82 -11.43
N ARG A 49 -5.43 7.23 -11.26
CA ARG A 49 -4.26 6.34 -11.18
C ARG A 49 -3.53 6.58 -9.85
N PRO A 50 -3.35 5.57 -8.99
CA PRO A 50 -2.43 5.67 -7.86
C PRO A 50 -0.98 5.62 -8.35
N ASP A 51 -0.02 5.96 -7.50
CA ASP A 51 1.40 5.85 -7.86
C ASP A 51 1.86 4.39 -7.85
N ILE A 52 1.34 3.60 -6.91
CA ILE A 52 1.65 2.17 -6.76
C ILE A 52 0.37 1.34 -6.72
N ALA A 53 0.40 0.19 -7.38
CA ALA A 53 -0.64 -0.81 -7.27
C ALA A 53 -0.10 -2.18 -6.88
N PHE A 54 -0.87 -2.87 -6.03
CA PHE A 54 -0.73 -4.29 -5.74
C PHE A 54 -1.87 -5.03 -6.45
N PHE A 55 -1.55 -6.02 -7.26
CA PHE A 55 -2.54 -6.66 -8.12
C PHE A 55 -2.18 -8.13 -8.36
N ARG A 56 -3.15 -8.91 -8.87
CA ARG A 56 -2.98 -10.35 -9.09
C ARG A 56 -1.79 -10.63 -10.01
N ALA A 57 -0.87 -11.49 -9.55
CA ALA A 57 0.27 -11.89 -10.36
C ALA A 57 -0.19 -12.65 -11.60
N GLY A 58 0.37 -12.31 -12.77
CA GLY A 58 0.04 -12.95 -14.04
C GLY A 58 -1.28 -12.48 -14.67
N SER A 59 -1.98 -11.50 -14.09
CA SER A 59 -3.11 -10.87 -14.78
C SER A 59 -2.63 -10.05 -15.99
N THR A 60 -3.48 -9.91 -16.99
CA THR A 60 -3.32 -8.87 -18.01
C THR A 60 -3.16 -7.50 -17.33
N LEU A 61 -2.28 -6.65 -17.87
CA LEU A 61 -2.16 -5.28 -17.37
C LEU A 61 -3.53 -4.57 -17.45
N ASN A 62 -3.82 -3.71 -16.48
CA ASN A 62 -5.07 -2.95 -16.38
C ASN A 62 -6.36 -3.79 -16.16
N SER A 63 -6.27 -5.08 -15.84
CA SER A 63 -7.47 -5.92 -15.64
C SER A 63 -7.75 -6.32 -14.20
N SER A 64 -6.73 -6.44 -13.35
CA SER A 64 -6.90 -6.81 -11.94
C SER A 64 -7.22 -5.57 -11.09
N PRO A 65 -8.15 -5.64 -10.13
CA PRO A 65 -8.32 -4.60 -9.11
C PRO A 65 -7.00 -4.32 -8.38
N ASN A 66 -6.83 -3.07 -7.94
CA ASN A 66 -5.75 -2.70 -7.03
C ASN A 66 -6.13 -3.11 -5.60
N ARG A 67 -5.44 -4.12 -5.06
CA ARG A 67 -5.71 -4.69 -3.74
C ARG A 67 -5.04 -3.92 -2.59
N CYS A 68 -4.10 -3.03 -2.90
CA CYS A 68 -3.42 -2.17 -1.92
C CYS A 68 -2.84 -0.92 -2.60
N PRO A 69 -3.64 0.14 -2.86
CA PRO A 69 -3.15 1.36 -3.48
C PRO A 69 -2.13 2.09 -2.61
N GLY A 70 -1.08 2.60 -3.26
CA GLY A 70 -0.03 3.39 -2.63
C GLY A 70 0.14 4.76 -3.28
N ASP A 71 0.47 5.75 -2.46
CA ASP A 71 0.76 7.13 -2.88
C ASP A 71 2.21 7.51 -2.49
N LEU A 72 2.96 8.11 -3.41
CA LEU A 72 4.35 8.49 -3.22
C LEU A 72 4.49 9.98 -2.99
N LYS A 73 5.20 10.35 -1.92
CA LYS A 73 5.51 11.76 -1.63
C LYS A 73 6.99 11.93 -1.31
N VAL A 74 7.43 13.18 -1.33
CA VAL A 74 8.72 13.57 -0.74
C VAL A 74 8.43 14.18 0.62
N SER A 75 9.31 13.92 1.59
CA SER A 75 9.13 14.31 2.99
C SER A 75 8.92 15.81 3.22
N TRP A 76 9.44 16.68 2.36
CA TRP A 76 9.19 18.13 2.43
C TRP A 76 7.82 18.56 1.90
N LYS A 77 7.06 17.66 1.27
CA LYS A 77 5.67 17.90 0.84
C LYS A 77 4.65 17.22 1.73
N TRP A 78 5.05 16.19 2.47
CA TRP A 78 4.15 15.42 3.32
C TRP A 78 4.92 14.56 4.32
N GLY A 79 4.46 14.54 5.57
CA GLY A 79 4.98 13.67 6.63
C GLY A 79 3.88 13.28 7.62
N SER A 80 4.07 12.16 8.31
CA SER A 80 3.09 11.63 9.28
C SER A 80 2.95 12.49 10.53
N ASP A 81 4.01 13.23 10.88
CA ASP A 81 4.05 14.20 11.98
C ASP A 81 3.13 15.42 11.74
N TRP A 82 2.79 15.70 10.48
CA TRP A 82 1.85 16.78 10.11
C TRP A 82 0.41 16.51 10.57
N ALA A 83 0.12 15.31 11.08
CA ALA A 83 -1.13 15.02 11.76
C ALA A 83 -1.34 15.88 13.03
N ALA A 84 -0.25 16.29 13.68
CA ALA A 84 -0.27 16.95 14.99
C ALA A 84 0.20 18.41 14.96
N VAL A 85 0.56 18.96 13.79
CA VAL A 85 1.06 20.34 13.68
C VAL A 85 -0.09 21.36 13.72
N GLU A 86 0.20 22.56 14.21
CA GLU A 86 -0.77 23.66 14.28
C GLU A 86 -1.05 24.31 12.91
N SER A 87 -0.10 24.19 11.99
CA SER A 87 -0.20 24.72 10.62
C SER A 87 -1.39 24.11 9.90
N GLN A 88 -2.38 24.95 9.58
CA GLN A 88 -3.58 24.51 8.85
C GLN A 88 -3.24 24.01 7.44
N ILE A 89 -2.21 24.58 6.81
CA ILE A 89 -1.76 24.18 5.48
C ILE A 89 -1.22 22.75 5.55
N ASP A 90 -0.29 22.48 6.46
CA ASP A 90 0.32 21.15 6.60
C ASP A 90 -0.70 20.10 7.02
N ARG A 91 -1.65 20.46 7.91
CA ARG A 91 -2.76 19.57 8.27
C ARG A 91 -3.68 19.29 7.09
N THR A 92 -3.91 20.27 6.21
CA THR A 92 -4.73 20.08 5.01
C THR A 92 -4.03 19.16 4.03
N GLU A 93 -2.75 19.37 3.75
CA GLU A 93 -1.93 18.49 2.91
C GLU A 93 -1.88 17.06 3.48
N TYR A 94 -1.75 16.95 4.81
CA TYR A 94 -1.82 15.67 5.51
C TYR A 94 -3.11 14.90 5.16
N LEU A 95 -4.25 15.56 5.34
CA LEU A 95 -5.57 14.98 5.07
C LEU A 95 -5.82 14.73 3.58
N GLN A 96 -5.26 15.54 2.68
CA GLN A 96 -5.43 15.36 1.23
C GLN A 96 -4.82 14.05 0.74
N VAL A 97 -3.61 13.70 1.20
CA VAL A 97 -2.99 12.40 0.87
C VAL A 97 -3.80 11.23 1.40
N LEU A 98 -4.29 11.31 2.64
CA LEU A 98 -5.16 10.28 3.20
C LEU A 98 -6.47 10.16 2.40
N SER A 99 -7.07 11.28 2.02
CA SER A 99 -8.27 11.31 1.18
C SER A 99 -8.01 10.70 -0.20
N GLN A 100 -6.85 10.97 -0.81
CA GLN A 100 -6.46 10.41 -2.09
C GLN A 100 -6.30 8.89 -2.03
N VAL A 101 -5.55 8.36 -1.04
CA VAL A 101 -5.43 6.91 -0.85
C VAL A 101 -6.80 6.29 -0.57
N ASN A 102 -7.63 6.92 0.27
CA ASN A 102 -8.99 6.46 0.57
C ASN A 102 -9.89 6.42 -0.66
N PHE A 103 -9.78 7.41 -1.54
CA PHE A 103 -10.51 7.42 -2.80
C PHE A 103 -10.16 6.20 -3.65
N TYR A 104 -8.88 5.89 -3.86
CA TYR A 104 -8.46 4.70 -4.59
C TYR A 104 -8.92 3.40 -3.89
N MET A 105 -8.83 3.34 -2.56
CA MET A 105 -9.33 2.20 -1.80
C MET A 105 -10.84 1.99 -2.01
N LYS A 106 -11.64 3.05 -2.04
CA LYS A 106 -13.08 2.99 -2.35
C LYS A 106 -13.33 2.49 -3.77
N GLN A 107 -12.57 2.94 -4.76
CA GLN A 107 -12.74 2.50 -6.15
C GLN A 107 -12.54 0.99 -6.33
N HIS A 108 -11.59 0.40 -5.60
CA HIS A 108 -11.26 -1.03 -5.72
C HIS A 108 -11.84 -1.92 -4.61
N ASN A 109 -12.68 -1.36 -3.75
CA ASN A 109 -13.11 -1.98 -2.50
C ASN A 109 -11.97 -2.44 -1.58
N ALA A 110 -10.74 -1.96 -1.78
CA ALA A 110 -9.58 -2.35 -0.99
C ALA A 110 -9.72 -1.89 0.47
N ARG A 111 -9.25 -2.73 1.39
CA ARG A 111 -9.19 -2.49 2.83
C ARG A 111 -7.86 -1.88 3.26
N TYR A 112 -6.80 -2.11 2.51
CA TYR A 112 -5.44 -1.70 2.83
C TYR A 112 -4.90 -0.73 1.80
N GLY A 113 -4.08 0.21 2.24
CA GLY A 113 -3.35 1.16 1.40
C GLY A 113 -2.18 1.75 2.18
N PHE A 114 -1.42 2.65 1.58
CA PHE A 114 -0.31 3.30 2.26
C PHE A 114 0.12 4.61 1.58
N ALA A 115 0.82 5.45 2.36
CA ALA A 115 1.67 6.51 1.84
C ALA A 115 3.14 6.13 2.07
N LEU A 116 4.01 6.44 1.12
CA LEU A 116 5.45 6.19 1.21
C LEU A 116 6.24 7.44 0.84
N THR A 117 7.17 7.83 1.70
CA THR A 117 8.07 8.96 1.50
C THR A 117 9.53 8.52 1.47
N ASP A 118 10.46 9.46 1.29
CA ASP A 118 11.88 9.21 1.47
C ASP A 118 12.33 9.14 2.94
N THR A 119 11.42 9.33 3.89
CA THR A 119 11.68 9.19 5.34
C THR A 119 10.89 8.06 5.99
N GLU A 120 9.71 7.68 5.48
CA GLU A 120 8.83 6.74 6.17
C GLU A 120 7.82 6.01 5.28
N LEU A 121 7.27 4.92 5.81
CA LEU A 121 6.07 4.25 5.33
C LEU A 121 4.93 4.47 6.32
N VAL A 122 3.76 4.86 5.84
CA VAL A 122 2.53 5.02 6.65
C VAL A 122 1.47 4.03 6.16
N PRO A 123 1.28 2.89 6.85
CA PRO A 123 0.21 1.94 6.53
C PRO A 123 -1.17 2.50 6.89
N ILE A 124 -2.14 2.24 6.04
CA ILE A 124 -3.52 2.73 6.18
C ILE A 124 -4.47 1.54 6.05
N LYS A 125 -5.44 1.45 6.97
CA LYS A 125 -6.55 0.49 6.91
C LYS A 125 -7.87 1.24 6.83
N ARG A 126 -8.66 0.97 5.80
CA ARG A 126 -10.06 1.42 5.70
C ARG A 126 -10.93 0.51 6.57
N LEU A 127 -11.73 1.11 7.43
CA LEU A 127 -12.53 0.41 8.44
C LEU A 127 -13.93 0.05 7.95
N ASP A 128 -14.49 0.87 7.06
CA ASP A 128 -15.85 0.72 6.56
C ASP A 128 -16.07 1.40 5.19
N ALA A 129 -17.29 1.25 4.66
CA ALA A 129 -17.71 1.86 3.40
C ALA A 129 -17.81 3.40 3.45
N ASN A 130 -17.97 3.99 4.64
CA ASN A 130 -18.04 5.44 4.81
C ASN A 130 -16.67 6.11 4.60
N GLY A 131 -15.60 5.31 4.62
CA GLY A 131 -14.23 5.77 4.40
C GLY A 131 -13.53 6.14 5.70
N ASN A 132 -13.97 5.62 6.84
CA ASN A 132 -13.22 5.78 8.09
C ASN A 132 -11.88 5.05 7.97
N LEU A 133 -10.81 5.72 8.40
CA LEU A 133 -9.44 5.21 8.30
C LEU A 133 -8.85 4.97 9.68
N LEU A 134 -8.16 3.85 9.83
CA LEU A 134 -7.13 3.65 10.85
C LEU A 134 -5.77 3.87 10.19
N VAL A 135 -5.07 4.91 10.64
CA VAL A 135 -3.71 5.23 10.19
C VAL A 135 -2.73 4.65 11.22
N ALA A 136 -1.88 3.73 10.77
CA ALA A 136 -0.90 3.11 11.65
C ALA A 136 0.27 4.07 11.96
N ARG A 137 1.01 3.78 13.03
CA ARG A 137 2.26 4.48 13.32
C ARG A 137 3.22 4.33 12.13
N ALA A 138 3.83 5.43 11.73
CA ALA A 138 4.79 5.44 10.65
C ALA A 138 6.02 4.58 10.96
N ILE A 139 6.54 3.93 9.92
CA ILE A 139 7.73 3.09 9.95
C ILE A 139 8.84 3.87 9.25
N PRO A 140 9.83 4.39 9.99
CA PRO A 140 10.89 5.18 9.38
C PRO A 140 11.90 4.29 8.64
N TRP A 141 12.61 4.83 7.65
CA TRP A 141 13.61 4.09 6.87
C TRP A 141 14.80 3.62 7.71
N GLU A 142 15.16 4.34 8.77
CA GLU A 142 16.19 3.93 9.72
C GLU A 142 15.73 2.84 10.70
N ALA A 143 14.46 2.41 10.65
CA ALA A 143 14.00 1.29 11.45
C ALA A 143 14.69 -0.01 11.02
N GLY A 144 15.31 -0.69 11.98
CA GLY A 144 15.98 -1.96 11.78
C GLY A 144 16.41 -2.58 13.10
N GLY A 145 16.71 -3.88 13.06
CA GLY A 145 17.08 -4.69 14.21
C GLY A 145 15.97 -5.60 14.73
N PRO A 146 16.27 -6.48 15.70
CA PRO A 146 15.30 -7.43 16.25
C PRO A 146 14.03 -6.75 16.76
N GLY A 147 12.86 -7.29 16.42
CA GLY A 147 11.56 -6.79 16.87
C GLY A 147 11.10 -5.47 16.24
N ARG A 148 11.88 -4.88 15.32
CA ARG A 148 11.52 -3.62 14.64
C ARG A 148 11.07 -3.90 13.20
N LEU A 149 9.87 -3.45 12.88
CA LEU A 149 9.35 -3.50 11.51
C LEU A 149 10.15 -2.53 10.63
N THR A 150 10.66 -3.02 9.50
CA THR A 150 11.35 -2.20 8.49
C THR A 150 10.37 -1.83 7.38
N VAL A 151 10.67 -0.78 6.61
CA VAL A 151 9.81 -0.35 5.48
C VAL A 151 9.57 -1.49 4.48
N LEU A 152 10.61 -2.23 4.09
CA LEU A 152 10.46 -3.32 3.13
C LEU A 152 9.62 -4.48 3.68
N LEU A 153 9.76 -4.80 4.96
CA LEU A 153 8.94 -5.82 5.61
C LEU A 153 7.49 -5.36 5.76
N GLY A 154 7.26 -4.08 6.09
CA GLY A 154 5.94 -3.46 6.16
C GLY A 154 5.21 -3.48 4.81
N LEU A 155 5.90 -3.11 3.72
CA LEU A 155 5.35 -3.19 2.37
C LEU A 155 5.05 -4.62 1.94
N TRP A 156 5.93 -5.58 2.27
CA TRP A 156 5.67 -7.00 2.00
C TRP A 156 4.45 -7.48 2.77
N TYR A 157 4.32 -7.10 4.05
CA TYR A 157 3.19 -7.47 4.90
C TYR A 157 1.87 -6.88 4.38
N LEU A 158 1.85 -5.61 3.97
CA LEU A 158 0.72 -5.00 3.27
C LEU A 158 0.35 -5.77 2.01
N GLY A 159 1.35 -6.27 1.27
CA GLY A 159 1.11 -7.17 0.14
C GLY A 159 0.43 -8.47 0.57
N MET A 160 0.91 -9.12 1.63
CA MET A 160 0.26 -10.34 2.14
C MET A 160 -1.18 -10.09 2.59
N LEU A 161 -1.47 -8.95 3.22
CA LEU A 161 -2.84 -8.54 3.56
C LEU A 161 -3.70 -8.30 2.30
N GLY A 162 -3.14 -7.68 1.27
CA GLY A 162 -3.80 -7.53 -0.04
C GLY A 162 -4.01 -8.85 -0.79
N ALA A 163 -3.27 -9.90 -0.44
CA ALA A 163 -3.41 -11.23 -1.06
C ALA A 163 -4.52 -12.08 -0.44
N ALA A 164 -4.94 -11.78 0.79
CA ALA A 164 -5.94 -12.55 1.53
C ALA A 164 -7.35 -12.30 0.97
N ASP A 165 -7.87 -13.26 0.22
CA ASP A 165 -9.12 -13.13 -0.56
C ASP A 165 -10.34 -12.79 0.33
N ASP A 166 -10.34 -13.25 1.58
CA ASP A 166 -11.44 -13.04 2.53
C ASP A 166 -11.36 -11.72 3.32
N ASP A 167 -10.25 -10.98 3.23
CA ASP A 167 -10.02 -9.78 4.06
C ASP A 167 -9.56 -8.55 3.29
N TRP A 168 -9.00 -8.71 2.07
CA TRP A 168 -8.48 -7.55 1.34
C TRP A 168 -9.57 -6.57 0.90
N GLN A 169 -10.84 -6.99 0.83
CA GLN A 169 -11.99 -6.13 0.50
C GLN A 169 -12.78 -5.70 1.74
N LEU A 170 -13.43 -4.54 1.63
CA LEU A 170 -14.57 -4.20 2.47
C LEU A 170 -15.83 -4.72 1.78
N LEU A 171 -16.45 -5.74 2.38
CA LEU A 171 -17.73 -6.30 1.99
C LEU A 171 -18.88 -5.41 2.52
#